data_AF-A0A0X3Y6U9-F1
#
_entry.id   AF-A0A0X3Y6U9-F1
#
_cell.length_a   1.000
_cell.length_b   1.000
_cell.length_c   1.000
_cell.angle_alpha   90.00
_cell.angle_beta   90.00
_cell.angle_gamma   90.00
#
_symmetry.space_group_name_H-M   'P 1'
#
loop_
_entity.id
_entity.type
_entity.pdbx_description
1 polymer ?
#
loop_
_entity_poly.entity_id
_entity_poly.type
_entity_poly.pdbx_seq_one_letter_code
_entity_poly.pdbx_strand_id
1 'polypeptide(L)'
;MSVSNWDPKLISKYNINGPRYTSYPTALALKNDFDQTQIQTAISQSPNELSLYIHIPFCHKLCYYCGCNKVVTRHQHKADSYLDALAEEMALYQPLLAQKQIIQLHLGGGTPTFLTEVQLSRLIALLHRHFTIKPDAEISIEIDPRSCSDSKLAHLRALGFNRVSFGVQDLDEKVQIAINRVQDTALICHQVQLSRQLGFSSVNLDLVYGLPFQQPDSFASTLEQIIRLQPDRISLFSYAHLPERFAAQRKLDNASLPNAALKLQLQSMAINAFVAAGYQFIGMDHFARPDDALAKAQLAGKLQRNFQGYTTAGQNALIGLGVSSISQVNGVLWQNSKELSGYYAAIAASQLPVERGFSLSADDKLRAALISQLICHFELDLETFSRQWRLHGFWQYFARALEHLQPFMEDGLVEVYAERIHVTAAGRLWVRSICACFDAYLTQGQQRYSKVI
;
A
#
# COMPACT_ATOMS: atom_id res chain seq x y z
N MET A 1 2.01 18.11 19.98
CA MET A 1 0.54 18.16 19.90
C MET A 1 0.01 16.79 20.29
N SER A 2 -0.69 16.66 21.41
CA SER A 2 -1.35 15.40 21.76
C SER A 2 -2.47 15.15 20.75
N VAL A 3 -2.47 14.00 20.06
CA VAL A 3 -3.65 13.62 19.27
C VAL A 3 -4.79 13.40 20.28
N SER A 4 -5.84 14.21 20.13
CA SER A 4 -6.91 14.49 21.09
C SER A 4 -7.51 13.27 21.80
N ASN A 5 -8.04 13.48 23.01
CA ASN A 5 -8.94 12.55 23.70
C ASN A 5 -10.08 12.12 22.77
N TRP A 6 -10.29 10.81 22.61
CA TRP A 6 -11.23 10.23 21.65
C TRP A 6 -12.67 10.24 22.15
N ASP A 7 -13.60 10.66 21.29
CA ASP A 7 -15.04 10.57 21.52
C ASP A 7 -15.61 9.27 20.93
N PRO A 8 -16.11 8.33 21.76
CA PRO A 8 -16.79 7.12 21.31
C PRO A 8 -17.96 7.36 20.34
N LYS A 9 -18.56 8.55 20.35
CA LYS A 9 -19.64 8.90 19.42
C LYS A 9 -19.14 8.97 17.97
N LEU A 10 -17.95 9.52 17.74
CA LEU A 10 -17.35 9.59 16.40
C LEU A 10 -17.06 8.20 15.84
N ILE A 11 -16.66 7.27 16.71
CA ILE A 11 -16.40 5.87 16.37
C ILE A 11 -17.65 5.20 15.80
N SER A 12 -18.76 5.32 16.53
CA SER A 12 -20.03 4.73 16.09
C SER A 12 -20.54 5.37 14.79
N LYS A 13 -20.28 6.67 14.60
CA LYS A 13 -20.78 7.44 13.46
C LYS A 13 -20.00 7.16 12.17
N TYR A 14 -18.67 7.03 12.25
CA TYR A 14 -17.80 7.01 11.08
C TYR A 14 -17.04 5.71 10.83
N ASN A 15 -17.10 4.72 11.75
CA ASN A 15 -16.54 3.39 11.50
C ASN A 15 -17.45 2.54 10.58
N ILE A 16 -17.63 3.02 9.36
CA ILE A 16 -18.44 2.39 8.31
C ILE A 16 -17.57 1.55 7.38
N ASN A 17 -18.21 0.68 6.59
CA ASN A 17 -17.53 0.01 5.48
C ASN A 17 -17.30 1.02 4.36
N GLY A 18 -16.05 1.14 3.93
CA GLY A 18 -15.68 2.16 2.96
C GLY A 18 -14.37 1.81 2.24
N PRO A 19 -14.14 2.44 1.09
CA PRO A 19 -12.95 2.19 0.30
C PRO A 19 -11.68 2.65 1.02
N ARG A 20 -10.60 1.91 0.78
CA ARG A 20 -9.26 2.24 1.31
C ARG A 20 -8.57 3.33 0.49
N TYR A 21 -9.13 3.70 -0.67
CA TYR A 21 -8.55 4.61 -1.65
C TYR A 21 -7.07 4.32 -1.94
N THR A 22 -6.75 3.04 -2.19
CA THR A 22 -5.47 2.66 -2.83
C THR A 22 -5.37 3.24 -4.24
N SER A 23 -6.52 3.44 -4.89
CA SER A 23 -6.71 4.17 -6.14
C SER A 23 -8.11 4.79 -6.14
N TYR A 24 -8.33 5.74 -7.05
CA TYR A 24 -9.66 6.15 -7.48
C TYR A 24 -9.75 6.07 -9.02
N PRO A 25 -10.78 5.41 -9.58
CA PRO A 25 -11.78 4.59 -8.88
C PRO A 25 -11.14 3.38 -8.17
N THR A 26 -11.90 2.73 -7.30
CA THR A 26 -11.38 1.56 -6.58
C THR A 26 -11.26 0.35 -7.50
N ALA A 27 -10.52 -0.69 -7.08
CA ALA A 27 -10.42 -1.94 -7.84
C ALA A 27 -11.77 -2.64 -8.10
N LEU A 28 -12.86 -2.25 -7.41
CA LEU A 28 -14.21 -2.76 -7.70
C LEU A 28 -14.80 -2.20 -9.00
N ALA A 29 -14.28 -1.08 -9.51
CA ALA A 29 -14.71 -0.50 -10.77
C ALA A 29 -14.11 -1.21 -12.00
N LEU A 30 -13.04 -2.00 -11.82
CA LEU A 30 -12.38 -2.73 -12.91
C LEU A 30 -13.34 -3.75 -13.52
N LYS A 31 -13.39 -3.78 -14.86
CA LYS A 31 -14.31 -4.64 -15.63
C LYS A 31 -13.54 -5.59 -16.53
N ASN A 32 -14.13 -6.76 -16.77
CA ASN A 32 -13.52 -7.83 -17.59
C ASN A 32 -13.59 -7.51 -19.10
N ASP A 33 -14.52 -6.66 -19.53
CA ASP A 33 -14.71 -6.23 -20.93
C ASP A 33 -13.83 -5.01 -21.30
N PHE A 34 -12.61 -4.95 -20.77
CA PHE A 34 -11.69 -3.85 -20.98
C PHE A 34 -10.93 -3.97 -22.30
N ASP A 35 -10.93 -2.88 -23.08
CA ASP A 35 -10.16 -2.77 -24.31
C ASP A 35 -8.66 -2.56 -24.01
N GLN A 36 -7.88 -3.65 -24.17
CA GLN A 36 -6.45 -3.65 -23.89
C GLN A 36 -5.63 -2.75 -24.83
N THR A 37 -6.16 -2.32 -25.98
CA THR A 37 -5.44 -1.39 -26.87
C THR A 37 -5.18 -0.04 -26.21
N GLN A 38 -5.97 0.30 -25.18
CA GLN A 38 -5.79 1.51 -24.38
C GLN A 38 -4.50 1.50 -23.55
N ILE A 39 -3.93 0.32 -23.25
CA ILE A 39 -2.67 0.18 -22.51
C ILE A 39 -1.52 0.82 -23.28
N GLN A 40 -1.38 0.51 -24.57
CA GLN A 40 -0.32 1.07 -25.40
C GLN A 40 -0.42 2.59 -25.50
N THR A 41 -1.64 3.12 -25.65
CA THR A 41 -1.89 4.56 -25.68
C THR A 41 -1.58 5.24 -24.35
N ALA A 42 -1.97 4.61 -23.23
CA ALA A 42 -1.68 5.11 -21.90
C ALA A 42 -0.17 5.18 -21.63
N ILE A 43 0.57 4.14 -22.00
CA ILE A 43 2.02 4.06 -21.83
C ILE A 43 2.73 5.08 -22.72
N SER A 44 2.34 5.21 -24.00
CA SER A 44 2.98 6.16 -24.91
C SER A 44 2.82 7.61 -24.45
N GLN A 45 1.65 7.96 -23.90
CA GLN A 45 1.33 9.30 -23.40
C GLN A 45 1.76 9.55 -21.94
N SER A 46 2.34 8.54 -21.27
CA SER A 46 2.84 8.69 -19.90
C SER A 46 4.15 9.47 -19.84
N PRO A 47 4.57 9.97 -18.66
CA PRO A 47 5.93 10.48 -18.46
C PRO A 47 7.00 9.46 -18.89
N ASN A 48 8.24 9.93 -19.08
CA ASN A 48 9.35 9.04 -19.40
C ASN A 48 9.77 8.18 -18.20
N GLU A 49 9.53 8.66 -16.99
CA GLU A 49 9.87 7.98 -15.75
C GLU A 49 8.67 7.19 -15.21
N LEU A 50 8.89 5.92 -14.90
CA LEU A 50 7.87 5.00 -14.39
C LEU A 50 8.35 4.26 -13.14
N SER A 51 7.38 3.82 -12.34
CA SER A 51 7.54 2.86 -11.27
C SER A 51 7.19 1.45 -11.75
N LEU A 52 7.87 0.45 -11.21
CA LEU A 52 7.65 -0.97 -11.47
C LEU A 52 7.30 -1.70 -10.17
N TYR A 53 6.19 -2.42 -10.17
CA TYR A 53 5.82 -3.39 -9.15
C TYR A 53 5.98 -4.80 -9.71
N ILE A 54 6.52 -5.72 -8.92
CA ILE A 54 6.51 -7.14 -9.27
C ILE A 54 5.95 -7.91 -8.08
N HIS A 55 4.90 -8.68 -8.35
CA HIS A 55 4.28 -9.53 -7.35
C HIS A 55 4.98 -10.88 -7.30
N ILE A 56 5.51 -11.26 -6.15
CA ILE A 56 6.03 -12.62 -5.91
C ILE A 56 5.04 -13.34 -4.98
N PRO A 57 4.19 -14.25 -5.49
CA PRO A 57 3.04 -14.75 -4.74
C PRO A 57 3.40 -15.79 -3.68
N PHE A 58 4.61 -16.35 -3.68
CA PHE A 58 4.92 -17.53 -2.88
C PHE A 58 5.20 -17.22 -1.41
N CYS A 59 4.70 -18.10 -0.52
CA CYS A 59 5.04 -18.07 0.91
C CYS A 59 5.36 -19.49 1.40
N HIS A 60 6.33 -19.64 2.31
CA HIS A 60 6.61 -20.93 2.95
C HIS A 60 5.53 -21.35 3.96
N LYS A 61 4.92 -20.37 4.65
CA LYS A 61 3.98 -20.62 5.76
C LYS A 61 2.71 -19.79 5.62
N LEU A 62 1.59 -20.37 6.03
CA LEU A 62 0.28 -19.73 6.06
C LEU A 62 0.11 -18.90 7.34
N CYS A 63 0.26 -17.58 7.24
CA CYS A 63 -0.18 -16.67 8.30
C CYS A 63 -1.71 -16.53 8.28
N TYR A 64 -2.37 -16.67 9.42
CA TYR A 64 -3.85 -16.75 9.48
C TYR A 64 -4.54 -15.42 9.28
N TYR A 65 -3.89 -14.30 9.61
CA TYR A 65 -4.42 -12.95 9.40
C TYR A 65 -4.38 -12.47 7.92
N CYS A 66 -3.48 -13.05 7.11
CA CYS A 66 -3.08 -12.50 5.81
C CYS A 66 -4.23 -12.48 4.78
N GLY A 67 -4.46 -11.30 4.20
CA GLY A 67 -5.42 -11.09 3.09
C GLY A 67 -4.76 -10.80 1.73
N CYS A 68 -3.44 -10.97 1.62
CA CYS A 68 -2.70 -10.75 0.37
C CYS A 68 -3.03 -11.82 -0.68
N ASN A 69 -2.89 -11.50 -1.97
CA ASN A 69 -2.80 -12.54 -2.99
C ASN A 69 -1.50 -13.30 -2.77
N LYS A 70 -1.59 -14.61 -2.53
CA LYS A 70 -0.44 -15.45 -2.23
C LYS A 70 -0.73 -16.92 -2.46
N VAL A 71 0.33 -17.69 -2.64
CA VAL A 71 0.32 -19.14 -2.81
C VAL A 71 1.28 -19.76 -1.78
N VAL A 72 0.73 -20.48 -0.81
CA VAL A 72 1.55 -21.19 0.18
C VAL A 72 2.05 -22.48 -0.43
N THR A 73 3.37 -22.66 -0.49
CA THR A 73 3.98 -23.87 -1.05
C THR A 73 5.35 -24.15 -0.46
N ARG A 74 5.76 -25.42 -0.49
CA ARG A 74 7.13 -25.87 -0.16
C ARG A 74 7.95 -26.19 -1.40
N HIS A 75 7.35 -26.09 -2.59
CA HIS A 75 7.97 -26.47 -3.85
C HIS A 75 8.74 -25.30 -4.46
N GLN A 76 10.05 -25.23 -4.19
CA GLN A 76 10.90 -24.13 -4.66
C GLN A 76 10.93 -23.99 -6.19
N HIS A 77 10.85 -25.11 -6.93
CA HIS A 77 10.85 -25.11 -8.41
C HIS A 77 9.69 -24.31 -9.02
N LYS A 78 8.60 -24.08 -8.28
CA LYS A 78 7.49 -23.23 -8.74
C LYS A 78 7.93 -21.78 -8.95
N ALA A 79 8.93 -21.31 -8.21
CA ALA A 79 9.52 -20.00 -8.43
C ALA A 79 10.26 -19.94 -9.77
N ASP A 80 10.93 -21.01 -10.19
CA ASP A 80 11.63 -21.04 -11.49
C ASP A 80 10.63 -20.91 -12.65
N SER A 81 9.56 -21.71 -12.64
CA SER A 81 8.49 -21.61 -13.64
C SER A 81 7.81 -20.24 -13.64
N TYR A 82 7.68 -19.60 -12.47
CA TYR A 82 7.14 -18.26 -12.37
C TYR A 82 8.08 -17.20 -12.92
N LEU A 83 9.39 -17.33 -12.69
CA LEU A 83 10.42 -16.46 -13.27
C LEU A 83 10.52 -16.64 -14.79
N ASP A 84 10.31 -17.85 -15.32
CA ASP A 84 10.18 -18.09 -16.76
C ASP A 84 9.00 -17.27 -17.32
N ALA A 85 7.83 -17.37 -16.70
CA ALA A 85 6.65 -16.63 -17.14
C ALA A 85 6.80 -15.10 -16.98
N LEU A 86 7.48 -14.63 -15.92
CA LEU A 86 7.81 -13.21 -15.75
C LEU A 86 8.75 -12.71 -16.85
N ALA A 87 9.73 -13.51 -17.29
CA ALA A 87 10.61 -13.14 -18.38
C ALA A 87 9.83 -12.90 -19.69
N GLU A 88 8.88 -13.78 -19.99
CA GLU A 88 7.98 -13.61 -21.15
C GLU A 88 7.07 -12.39 -21.00
N GLU A 89 6.52 -12.13 -19.82
CA GLU A 89 5.74 -10.91 -19.56
C GLU A 89 6.60 -9.64 -19.77
N MET A 90 7.84 -9.64 -19.27
CA MET A 90 8.79 -8.54 -19.48
C MET A 90 9.09 -8.33 -20.96
N ALA A 91 9.23 -9.39 -21.75
CA ALA A 91 9.43 -9.32 -23.19
C ALA A 91 8.23 -8.67 -23.90
N LEU A 92 7.00 -8.93 -23.46
CA LEU A 92 5.79 -8.28 -23.99
C LEU A 92 5.76 -6.77 -23.69
N TYR A 93 6.22 -6.35 -22.51
CA TYR A 93 6.30 -4.92 -22.15
C TYR A 93 7.51 -4.20 -22.74
N GLN A 94 8.60 -4.90 -23.05
CA GLN A 94 9.84 -4.30 -23.57
C GLN A 94 9.63 -3.30 -24.72
N PRO A 95 8.88 -3.61 -25.80
CA PRO A 95 8.64 -2.64 -26.88
C PRO A 95 7.82 -1.44 -26.41
N LEU A 96 6.89 -1.62 -25.46
CA LEU A 96 6.04 -0.56 -24.92
C LEU A 96 6.83 0.41 -24.03
N LEU A 97 7.88 -0.10 -23.37
CA LEU A 97 8.69 0.63 -22.38
C LEU A 97 10.07 1.04 -22.92
N ALA A 98 10.35 0.86 -24.22
CA ALA A 98 11.68 1.08 -24.80
C ALA A 98 12.23 2.51 -24.60
N GLN A 99 11.34 3.51 -24.54
CA GLN A 99 11.70 4.93 -24.32
C GLN A 99 11.47 5.38 -22.87
N LYS A 100 11.15 4.45 -21.97
CA LYS A 100 10.84 4.73 -20.57
C LYS A 100 12.05 4.36 -19.69
N GLN A 101 12.11 4.99 -18.52
CA GLN A 101 13.10 4.74 -17.50
C GLN A 101 12.42 4.36 -16.19
N ILE A 102 12.87 3.27 -15.58
CA ILE A 102 12.36 2.82 -14.28
C ILE A 102 13.12 3.57 -13.19
N ILE A 103 12.38 4.33 -12.38
CA ILE A 103 12.90 5.15 -11.28
C ILE A 103 12.60 4.56 -9.91
N GLN A 104 11.62 3.65 -9.84
CA GLN A 104 11.27 2.91 -8.64
C GLN A 104 10.98 1.46 -9.03
N LEU A 105 11.53 0.51 -8.30
CA LEU A 105 11.22 -0.92 -8.36
C LEU A 105 10.82 -1.41 -6.98
N HIS A 106 9.71 -2.13 -6.89
CA HIS A 106 9.27 -2.75 -5.66
C HIS A 106 8.89 -4.20 -5.89
N LEU A 107 9.55 -5.09 -5.15
CA LEU A 107 9.15 -6.49 -5.03
C LEU A 107 8.26 -6.65 -3.80
N GLY A 108 7.01 -7.05 -4.00
CA GLY A 108 6.08 -7.32 -2.91
C GLY A 108 5.26 -8.58 -3.15
N GLY A 109 4.23 -8.80 -2.33
CA GLY A 109 3.18 -9.79 -2.61
C GLY A 109 2.97 -10.81 -1.51
N GLY A 110 3.32 -12.07 -1.80
CA GLY A 110 3.38 -13.12 -0.79
C GLY A 110 4.63 -12.95 0.07
N THR A 111 5.78 -13.36 -0.46
CA THR A 111 7.08 -13.21 0.19
C THR A 111 8.17 -13.19 -0.87
N PRO A 112 8.65 -12.01 -1.33
CA PRO A 112 9.75 -11.91 -2.30
C PRO A 112 11.00 -12.70 -1.89
N THR A 113 11.33 -12.72 -0.60
CA THR A 113 12.45 -13.51 -0.03
C THR A 113 12.21 -15.02 0.02
N PHE A 114 11.09 -15.51 -0.53
CA PHE A 114 10.91 -16.91 -0.90
C PHE A 114 11.90 -17.31 -2.00
N LEU A 115 12.23 -16.37 -2.91
CA LEU A 115 13.24 -16.60 -3.93
C LEU A 115 14.60 -16.87 -3.27
N THR A 116 15.34 -17.82 -3.83
CA THR A 116 16.75 -18.04 -3.49
C THR A 116 17.62 -16.90 -4.01
N GLU A 117 18.84 -16.79 -3.52
CA GLU A 117 19.84 -15.83 -3.99
C GLU A 117 20.06 -15.94 -5.52
N VAL A 118 20.10 -17.18 -6.04
CA VAL A 118 20.23 -17.44 -7.49
C VAL A 118 19.00 -16.93 -8.26
N GLN A 119 17.80 -17.18 -7.73
CA GLN A 119 16.53 -16.73 -8.34
C GLN A 119 16.38 -15.21 -8.29
N LEU A 120 16.83 -14.56 -7.22
CA LEU A 120 16.89 -13.10 -7.09
C LEU A 120 17.87 -12.50 -8.10
N SER A 121 19.07 -13.05 -8.23
CA SER A 121 20.04 -12.62 -9.26
C SER A 121 19.46 -12.76 -10.66
N ARG A 122 18.78 -13.89 -10.93
CA ARG A 122 18.11 -14.14 -12.19
C ARG A 122 17.04 -13.08 -12.48
N LEU A 123 16.18 -12.77 -11.51
CA LEU A 123 15.13 -11.76 -11.68
C LEU A 123 15.72 -10.38 -11.99
N ILE A 124 16.75 -9.95 -11.24
CA ILE A 124 17.40 -8.65 -11.48
C ILE A 124 18.09 -8.61 -12.84
N ALA A 125 18.75 -9.70 -13.26
CA ALA A 125 19.33 -9.78 -14.59
C ALA A 125 18.28 -9.68 -15.71
N LEU A 126 17.12 -10.33 -15.55
CA LEU A 126 16.00 -10.22 -16.48
C LEU A 126 15.49 -8.77 -16.56
N LEU A 127 15.36 -8.10 -15.42
CA LEU A 127 14.92 -6.71 -15.38
C LEU A 127 15.86 -5.77 -16.13
N HIS A 128 17.18 -5.88 -15.92
CA HIS A 128 18.18 -5.11 -16.67
C HIS A 128 18.22 -5.46 -18.16
N ARG A 129 17.84 -6.69 -18.54
CA ARG A 129 17.75 -7.10 -19.95
C ARG A 129 16.57 -6.43 -20.67
N HIS A 130 15.43 -6.31 -20.00
CA HIS A 130 14.19 -5.84 -20.64
C HIS A 130 13.91 -4.35 -20.43
N PHE A 131 14.42 -3.74 -19.36
CA PHE A 131 14.11 -2.36 -18.99
C PHE A 131 15.34 -1.52 -18.67
N THR A 132 15.25 -0.23 -18.97
CA THR A 132 16.23 0.77 -18.55
C THR A 132 15.92 1.21 -17.12
N ILE A 133 16.71 0.75 -16.15
CA ILE A 133 16.60 1.16 -14.75
C ILE A 133 17.62 2.27 -14.48
N LYS A 134 17.18 3.39 -13.87
CA LYS A 134 18.11 4.46 -13.54
C LYS A 134 19.13 4.00 -12.47
N PRO A 135 20.39 4.45 -12.54
CA PRO A 135 21.40 4.11 -11.55
C PRO A 135 21.03 4.51 -10.11
N ASP A 136 20.25 5.58 -9.96
CA ASP A 136 19.77 6.12 -8.69
C ASP A 136 18.33 5.69 -8.36
N ALA A 137 17.79 4.68 -9.05
CA ALA A 137 16.43 4.21 -8.82
C ALA A 137 16.23 3.73 -7.37
N GLU A 138 15.04 3.98 -6.82
CA GLU A 138 14.64 3.39 -5.55
C GLU A 138 14.28 1.92 -5.78
N ILE A 139 15.07 0.98 -5.23
CA ILE A 139 14.87 -0.46 -5.42
C ILE A 139 14.57 -1.09 -4.06
N SER A 140 13.35 -1.60 -3.90
CA SER A 140 12.79 -2.01 -2.63
C SER A 140 12.22 -3.44 -2.65
N ILE A 141 12.25 -4.09 -1.50
CA ILE A 141 11.76 -5.47 -1.33
C ILE A 141 11.09 -5.68 0.03
N GLU A 142 9.97 -6.40 0.03
CA GLU A 142 9.33 -6.93 1.23
C GLU A 142 10.02 -8.23 1.70
N ILE A 143 10.28 -8.34 3.00
CA ILE A 143 11.04 -9.41 3.64
C ILE A 143 10.21 -10.06 4.74
N ASP A 144 10.10 -11.40 4.71
CA ASP A 144 9.79 -12.18 5.90
C ASP A 144 11.10 -12.42 6.67
N PRO A 145 11.23 -11.90 7.92
CA PRO A 145 12.44 -12.06 8.72
C PRO A 145 12.91 -13.52 8.83
N ARG A 146 11.97 -14.47 8.86
CA ARG A 146 12.25 -15.90 9.06
C ARG A 146 12.87 -16.59 7.85
N SER A 147 12.83 -15.96 6.66
CA SER A 147 13.31 -16.54 5.40
C SER A 147 14.50 -15.80 4.79
N CYS A 148 15.07 -14.84 5.53
CA CYS A 148 16.18 -14.01 5.09
C CYS A 148 17.40 -14.22 6.00
N SER A 149 18.40 -14.96 5.52
CA SER A 149 19.69 -15.06 6.18
C SER A 149 20.51 -13.77 6.00
N ASP A 150 21.53 -13.59 6.82
CA ASP A 150 22.51 -12.51 6.67
C ASP A 150 23.14 -12.50 5.27
N SER A 151 23.47 -13.67 4.73
CA SER A 151 23.98 -13.83 3.37
C SER A 151 22.99 -13.34 2.32
N LYS A 152 21.70 -13.67 2.48
CA LYS A 152 20.64 -13.24 1.56
C LYS A 152 20.44 -11.73 1.64
N LEU A 153 20.47 -11.14 2.83
CA LEU A 153 20.34 -9.69 3.00
C LEU A 153 21.51 -8.92 2.38
N ALA A 154 22.75 -9.42 2.56
CA ALA A 154 23.94 -8.90 1.89
C ALA A 154 23.85 -9.05 0.36
N HIS A 155 23.33 -10.19 -0.11
CA HIS A 155 23.11 -10.44 -1.53
C HIS A 155 22.09 -9.46 -2.15
N LEU A 156 20.97 -9.20 -1.45
CA LEU A 156 20.00 -8.17 -1.86
C LEU A 156 20.68 -6.81 -2.03
N ARG A 157 21.52 -6.40 -1.07
CA ARG A 157 22.25 -5.14 -1.19
C ARG A 157 23.18 -5.11 -2.40
N ALA A 158 23.87 -6.21 -2.68
CA ALA A 158 24.76 -6.36 -3.83
C ALA A 158 24.01 -6.31 -5.18
N LEU A 159 22.76 -6.78 -5.21
CA LEU A 159 21.87 -6.67 -6.37
C LEU A 159 21.30 -5.27 -6.61
N GLY A 160 21.61 -4.29 -5.74
CA GLY A 160 21.17 -2.90 -5.89
C GLY A 160 19.92 -2.54 -5.09
N PHE A 161 19.33 -3.46 -4.31
CA PHE A 161 18.28 -3.09 -3.37
C PHE A 161 18.82 -2.09 -2.36
N ASN A 162 18.14 -0.96 -2.21
CA ASN A 162 18.53 0.13 -1.32
C ASN A 162 17.48 0.43 -0.26
N ARG A 163 16.28 -0.18 -0.33
CA ARG A 163 15.26 -0.13 0.72
C ARG A 163 14.69 -1.52 1.04
N VAL A 164 14.30 -1.74 2.29
CA VAL A 164 13.69 -3.00 2.74
C VAL A 164 12.49 -2.75 3.63
N SER A 165 11.50 -3.64 3.55
CA SER A 165 10.34 -3.67 4.44
C SER A 165 10.25 -5.02 5.15
N PHE A 166 10.31 -5.05 6.47
CA PHE A 166 10.18 -6.28 7.24
C PHE A 166 8.77 -6.46 7.78
N GLY A 167 8.17 -7.61 7.47
CA GLY A 167 6.88 -8.01 8.01
C GLY A 167 6.97 -8.47 9.47
N VAL A 168 6.85 -7.55 10.44
CA VAL A 168 6.92 -7.85 11.88
C VAL A 168 5.55 -8.22 12.45
N GLN A 169 4.53 -7.44 12.17
CA GLN A 169 3.14 -7.59 12.63
C GLN A 169 2.95 -7.34 14.13
N ASP A 170 3.57 -8.17 14.98
CA ASP A 170 3.58 -8.06 16.45
C ASP A 170 4.80 -8.80 17.03
N LEU A 171 5.26 -8.36 18.21
CA LEU A 171 6.34 -8.99 18.98
C LEU A 171 5.81 -9.85 20.14
N ASP A 172 4.53 -9.74 20.49
CA ASP A 172 3.92 -10.58 21.52
C ASP A 172 3.77 -12.03 21.05
N GLU A 173 4.38 -12.97 21.79
CA GLU A 173 4.42 -14.39 21.44
C GLU A 173 3.01 -15.01 21.35
N LYS A 174 2.08 -14.61 22.24
CA LYS A 174 0.71 -15.13 22.24
C LYS A 174 -0.04 -14.69 20.99
N VAL A 175 0.12 -13.43 20.58
CA VAL A 175 -0.39 -12.92 19.31
C VAL A 175 0.22 -13.71 18.14
N GLN A 176 1.55 -13.85 18.12
CA GLN A 176 2.28 -14.56 17.06
C GLN A 176 1.83 -16.02 16.89
N ILE A 177 1.64 -16.75 17.99
CA ILE A 177 1.13 -18.13 17.97
C ILE A 177 -0.28 -18.14 17.36
N ALA A 178 -1.17 -17.27 17.83
CA ALA A 178 -2.55 -17.20 17.36
C ALA A 178 -2.65 -16.94 15.85
N ILE A 179 -1.75 -16.13 15.30
CA ILE A 179 -1.72 -15.80 13.87
C ILE A 179 -0.83 -16.73 13.03
N ASN A 180 -0.23 -17.76 13.65
CA ASN A 180 0.70 -18.72 13.07
C ASN A 180 1.98 -18.07 12.47
N ARG A 181 2.48 -17.02 13.13
CA ARG A 181 3.65 -16.24 12.72
C ARG A 181 4.68 -16.06 13.85
N VAL A 182 5.01 -17.16 14.54
CA VAL A 182 6.12 -17.18 15.51
C VAL A 182 7.42 -16.78 14.82
N GLN A 183 8.13 -15.82 15.40
CA GLN A 183 9.40 -15.28 14.95
C GLN A 183 10.15 -14.66 16.14
N ASP A 184 11.48 -14.75 16.11
CA ASP A 184 12.32 -14.23 17.18
C ASP A 184 12.51 -12.71 17.06
N THR A 185 12.25 -11.99 18.14
CA THR A 185 12.52 -10.56 18.23
C THR A 185 14.01 -10.25 18.07
N ALA A 186 14.91 -11.08 18.62
CA ALA A 186 16.35 -10.88 18.50
C ALA A 186 16.80 -10.97 17.03
N LEU A 187 16.20 -11.87 16.25
CA LEU A 187 16.42 -11.96 14.80
C LEU A 187 16.02 -10.66 14.08
N ILE A 188 14.85 -10.10 14.40
CA ILE A 188 14.37 -8.85 13.80
C ILE A 188 15.32 -7.70 14.16
N CYS A 189 15.72 -7.59 15.43
CA CYS A 189 16.68 -6.59 15.89
C CYS A 189 18.00 -6.69 15.11
N HIS A 190 18.53 -7.90 14.98
CA HIS A 190 19.76 -8.18 14.23
C HIS A 190 19.64 -7.78 12.75
N GLN A 191 18.57 -8.19 12.08
CA GLN A 191 18.37 -7.86 10.65
C GLN A 191 18.23 -6.36 10.40
N VAL A 192 17.52 -5.63 11.27
CA VAL A 192 17.43 -4.16 11.16
C VAL A 192 18.80 -3.50 11.31
N GLN A 193 19.61 -3.96 12.27
CA GLN A 193 20.98 -3.45 12.46
C GLN A 193 21.87 -3.80 11.26
N LEU A 194 21.81 -5.04 10.78
CA LEU A 194 22.56 -5.50 9.63
C LEU A 194 22.18 -4.74 8.36
N SER A 195 20.89 -4.44 8.13
CA SER A 195 20.46 -3.58 7.02
C SER A 195 21.13 -2.21 7.06
N ARG A 196 21.28 -1.60 8.24
CA ARG A 196 22.00 -0.32 8.36
C ARG A 196 23.49 -0.47 8.06
N GLN A 197 24.12 -1.52 8.58
CA GLN A 197 25.55 -1.80 8.33
C GLN A 197 25.85 -2.06 6.85
N LEU A 198 24.93 -2.72 6.13
CA LEU A 198 25.01 -2.94 4.69
C LEU A 198 24.68 -1.68 3.86
N GLY A 199 24.25 -0.60 4.50
CA GLY A 199 23.97 0.67 3.83
C GLY A 199 22.67 0.69 3.04
N PHE A 200 21.62 0.02 3.52
CA PHE A 200 20.25 0.31 3.07
C PHE A 200 19.85 1.72 3.54
N SER A 201 19.24 2.51 2.67
CA SER A 201 18.89 3.92 2.92
C SER A 201 17.63 4.10 3.75
N SER A 202 16.75 3.09 3.78
CA SER A 202 15.50 3.12 4.52
C SER A 202 15.02 1.71 4.86
N VAL A 203 14.79 1.48 6.15
CA VAL A 203 14.21 0.26 6.72
C VAL A 203 12.79 0.56 7.21
N ASN A 204 11.81 -0.14 6.65
CA ASN A 204 10.43 -0.12 7.10
C ASN A 204 10.09 -1.34 7.96
N LEU A 205 9.28 -1.16 9.00
CA LEU A 205 8.66 -2.26 9.75
C LEU A 205 7.15 -2.22 9.59
N ASP A 206 6.57 -3.33 9.12
CA ASP A 206 5.12 -3.49 9.04
C ASP A 206 4.59 -4.06 10.36
N LEU A 207 3.59 -3.41 10.95
CA LEU A 207 2.88 -3.79 12.15
C LEU A 207 1.38 -3.91 11.86
N VAL A 208 0.67 -4.70 12.68
CA VAL A 208 -0.79 -4.84 12.57
C VAL A 208 -1.42 -4.68 13.94
N TYR A 209 -2.45 -3.84 14.04
CA TYR A 209 -3.28 -3.74 15.24
C TYR A 209 -4.68 -4.31 14.98
N GLY A 210 -5.34 -4.76 16.06
CA GLY A 210 -6.59 -5.51 15.99
C GLY A 210 -6.41 -7.02 15.81
N LEU A 211 -5.20 -7.56 16.05
CA LEU A 211 -4.93 -9.00 16.01
C LEU A 211 -5.45 -9.71 17.28
N PRO A 212 -5.71 -11.03 17.22
CA PRO A 212 -6.04 -11.85 18.38
C PRO A 212 -5.18 -11.58 19.61
N PHE A 213 -5.82 -11.47 20.78
CA PHE A 213 -5.18 -11.29 22.09
C PHE A 213 -4.38 -10.01 22.30
N GLN A 214 -4.32 -9.08 21.35
CA GLN A 214 -3.72 -7.77 21.61
C GLN A 214 -4.48 -7.03 22.71
N GLN A 215 -3.73 -6.50 23.67
CA GLN A 215 -4.21 -5.67 24.77
C GLN A 215 -3.34 -4.42 24.87
N PRO A 216 -3.81 -3.34 25.55
CA PRO A 216 -3.05 -2.10 25.64
C PRO A 216 -1.61 -2.30 26.16
N ASP A 217 -1.43 -3.10 27.21
CA ASP A 217 -0.14 -3.31 27.84
C ASP A 217 0.83 -4.12 26.95
N SER A 218 0.36 -5.22 26.34
CA SER A 218 1.21 -6.03 25.46
C SER A 218 1.57 -5.27 24.19
N PHE A 219 0.62 -4.53 23.63
CA PHE A 219 0.87 -3.72 22.46
C PHE A 219 1.81 -2.54 22.76
N ALA A 220 1.70 -1.92 23.95
CA ALA A 220 2.64 -0.89 24.38
C ALA A 220 4.09 -1.41 24.46
N SER A 221 4.28 -2.63 24.98
CA SER A 221 5.60 -3.30 24.97
C SER A 221 6.12 -3.51 23.54
N THR A 222 5.26 -3.98 22.62
CA THR A 222 5.62 -4.08 21.20
C THR A 222 6.05 -2.73 20.62
N LEU A 223 5.28 -1.66 20.86
CA LEU A 223 5.59 -0.32 20.37
C LEU A 223 6.91 0.21 20.93
N GLU A 224 7.18 0.02 22.22
CA GLU A 224 8.43 0.43 22.87
C GLU A 224 9.64 -0.23 22.20
N GLN A 225 9.56 -1.53 21.95
CA GLN A 225 10.64 -2.28 21.28
C GLN A 225 10.84 -1.82 19.84
N ILE A 226 9.75 -1.58 19.09
CA ILE A 226 9.84 -1.04 17.73
C ILE A 226 10.48 0.35 17.72
N ILE A 227 10.12 1.23 18.66
CA ILE A 227 10.72 2.55 18.79
C ILE A 227 12.22 2.45 19.11
N ARG A 228 12.62 1.53 20.00
CA ARG A 228 14.04 1.28 20.31
C ARG A 228 14.84 0.81 19.10
N LEU A 229 14.21 0.12 18.15
CA LEU A 229 14.85 -0.26 16.89
C LEU A 229 15.08 0.91 15.94
N GLN A 230 14.39 2.05 16.15
CA GLN A 230 14.50 3.27 15.35
C GLN A 230 14.38 3.05 13.83
N PRO A 231 13.41 2.26 13.31
CA PRO A 231 13.24 2.10 11.87
C PRO A 231 13.01 3.45 11.18
N ASP A 232 13.32 3.56 9.89
CA ASP A 232 13.14 4.83 9.16
C ASP A 232 11.66 5.08 8.83
N ARG A 233 10.91 3.99 8.61
CA ARG A 233 9.47 4.00 8.36
C ARG A 233 8.75 2.91 9.16
N ILE A 234 7.47 3.17 9.43
CA ILE A 234 6.57 2.20 10.06
C ILE A 234 5.25 2.22 9.29
N SER A 235 4.78 1.04 8.91
CA SER A 235 3.42 0.84 8.41
C SER A 235 2.59 0.15 9.49
N LEU A 236 1.58 0.83 10.02
CA LEU A 236 0.69 0.33 11.06
C LEU A 236 -0.69 0.01 10.48
N PHE A 237 -0.88 -1.24 10.03
CA PHE A 237 -2.10 -1.65 9.36
C PHE A 237 -3.21 -2.03 10.35
N SER A 238 -4.44 -1.61 10.03
CA SER A 238 -5.64 -2.13 10.68
C SER A 238 -5.91 -3.56 10.23
N TYR A 239 -6.10 -4.50 11.17
CA TYR A 239 -6.49 -5.86 10.82
C TYR A 239 -7.89 -5.89 10.18
N ALA A 240 -7.96 -6.41 8.95
CA ALA A 240 -9.20 -6.64 8.22
C ALA A 240 -9.62 -8.11 8.31
N HIS A 241 -10.63 -8.39 9.15
CA HIS A 241 -11.20 -9.73 9.33
C HIS A 241 -12.38 -9.95 8.37
N LEU A 242 -12.16 -10.73 7.32
CA LEU A 242 -13.14 -11.12 6.29
C LEU A 242 -13.00 -12.64 5.97
N PRO A 243 -13.33 -13.52 6.93
CA PRO A 243 -13.08 -14.97 6.83
C PRO A 243 -13.86 -15.67 5.71
N GLU A 244 -14.96 -15.07 5.24
CA GLU A 244 -15.71 -15.52 4.07
C GLU A 244 -14.88 -15.42 2.78
N ARG A 245 -14.01 -14.41 2.69
CA ARG A 245 -13.13 -14.18 1.55
C ARG A 245 -11.75 -14.80 1.75
N PHE A 246 -11.24 -14.78 2.98
CA PHE A 246 -9.90 -15.25 3.32
C PHE A 246 -9.99 -16.46 4.25
N ALA A 247 -10.07 -17.65 3.66
CA ALA A 247 -10.32 -18.91 4.36
C ALA A 247 -9.39 -19.18 5.56
N ALA A 248 -8.15 -18.67 5.54
CA ALA A 248 -7.17 -18.83 6.63
C ALA A 248 -7.59 -18.12 7.91
N GLN A 249 -8.34 -17.01 7.80
CA GLN A 249 -8.80 -16.22 8.94
C GLN A 249 -9.85 -16.98 9.78
N ARG A 250 -10.50 -18.02 9.23
CA ARG A 250 -11.38 -18.93 9.98
C ARG A 250 -10.65 -19.73 11.07
N LYS A 251 -9.31 -19.75 11.05
CA LYS A 251 -8.50 -20.38 12.10
C LYS A 251 -8.27 -19.47 13.31
N LEU A 252 -8.65 -18.20 13.22
CA LEU A 252 -8.58 -17.27 14.35
C LEU A 252 -9.83 -17.43 15.21
N ASP A 253 -9.65 -17.39 16.52
CA ASP A 253 -10.78 -17.36 17.46
C ASP A 253 -11.41 -15.96 17.47
N ASN A 254 -12.66 -15.84 17.05
CA ASN A 254 -13.37 -14.56 17.02
C ASN A 254 -13.49 -13.92 18.41
N ALA A 255 -13.55 -14.71 19.49
CA ALA A 255 -13.64 -14.19 20.85
C ALA A 255 -12.32 -13.53 21.31
N SER A 256 -11.20 -13.87 20.67
CA SER A 256 -9.90 -13.29 20.94
C SER A 256 -9.65 -11.96 20.22
N LEU A 257 -10.50 -11.59 19.25
CA LEU A 257 -10.32 -10.38 18.46
C LEU A 257 -10.70 -9.13 19.27
N PRO A 258 -9.89 -8.06 19.23
CA PRO A 258 -10.26 -6.76 19.79
C PRO A 258 -11.59 -6.25 19.21
N ASN A 259 -12.49 -5.81 20.08
CA ASN A 259 -13.68 -5.09 19.65
C ASN A 259 -13.31 -3.69 19.09
N ALA A 260 -14.28 -2.99 18.49
CA ALA A 260 -14.02 -1.70 17.84
C ALA A 260 -13.41 -0.65 18.78
N ALA A 261 -13.86 -0.59 20.04
CA ALA A 261 -13.35 0.37 21.03
C ALA A 261 -11.89 0.07 21.38
N LEU A 262 -11.57 -1.19 21.69
CA LEU A 262 -10.19 -1.61 21.99
C LEU A 262 -9.28 -1.40 20.78
N LYS A 263 -9.71 -1.77 19.57
CA LYS A 263 -8.93 -1.60 18.35
C LYS A 263 -8.55 -0.13 18.11
N LEU A 264 -9.46 0.79 18.38
CA LEU A 264 -9.22 2.24 18.31
C LEU A 264 -8.30 2.76 19.41
N GLN A 265 -8.43 2.24 20.63
CA GLN A 265 -7.47 2.51 21.70
C GLN A 265 -6.05 2.11 21.28
N LEU A 266 -5.87 0.90 20.73
CA LEU A 266 -4.57 0.43 20.22
C LEU A 266 -4.03 1.34 19.11
N GLN A 267 -4.88 1.73 18.15
CA GLN A 267 -4.49 2.65 17.08
C GLN A 267 -4.00 3.99 17.63
N SER A 268 -4.76 4.60 18.53
CA SER A 268 -4.38 5.87 19.15
C SER A 268 -3.08 5.77 19.94
N MET A 269 -2.93 4.70 20.72
CA MET A 269 -1.72 4.50 21.52
C MET A 269 -0.50 4.45 20.63
N ALA A 270 -0.56 3.72 19.51
CA ALA A 270 0.53 3.65 18.55
C ALA A 270 0.82 4.99 17.87
N ILE A 271 -0.20 5.72 17.40
CA ILE A 271 0.01 7.05 16.79
C ILE A 271 0.72 7.97 17.79
N ASN A 272 0.23 8.05 19.02
CA ASN A 272 0.80 8.91 20.05
C ASN A 272 2.23 8.49 20.40
N ALA A 273 2.49 7.19 20.53
CA ALA A 273 3.83 6.67 20.81
C ALA A 273 4.84 7.00 19.71
N PHE A 274 4.48 6.78 18.44
CA PHE A 274 5.39 7.08 17.32
C PHE A 274 5.61 8.58 17.14
N VAL A 275 4.57 9.40 17.26
CA VAL A 275 4.71 10.87 17.20
C VAL A 275 5.58 11.37 18.35
N ALA A 276 5.39 10.86 19.58
CA ALA A 276 6.24 11.21 20.72
C ALA A 276 7.70 10.77 20.53
N ALA A 277 7.93 9.67 19.80
CA ALA A 277 9.26 9.20 19.42
C ALA A 277 9.88 9.97 18.23
N GLY A 278 9.21 11.00 17.71
CA GLY A 278 9.74 11.88 16.67
C GLY A 278 9.41 11.46 15.24
N TYR A 279 8.52 10.48 15.04
CA TYR A 279 8.02 10.14 13.71
C TYR A 279 6.96 11.14 13.24
N GLN A 280 7.03 11.54 11.97
CA GLN A 280 5.95 12.24 11.31
C GLN A 280 4.85 11.25 10.94
N PHE A 281 3.61 11.53 11.34
CA PHE A 281 2.44 10.81 10.83
C PHE A 281 2.16 11.26 9.40
N ILE A 282 2.66 10.50 8.43
CA ILE A 282 2.49 10.78 6.99
C ILE A 282 1.01 10.69 6.62
N GLY A 283 0.28 9.74 7.21
CA GLY A 283 -1.16 9.67 7.07
C GLY A 283 -1.65 8.24 6.93
N MET A 284 -2.94 8.04 7.18
CA MET A 284 -3.56 6.72 7.25
C MET A 284 -2.82 5.79 8.23
N ASP A 285 -1.90 4.99 7.70
CA ASP A 285 -1.25 3.89 8.37
C ASP A 285 0.28 4.05 8.32
N HIS A 286 0.83 5.18 7.86
CA HIS A 286 2.28 5.34 7.63
C HIS A 286 2.91 6.42 8.50
N PHE A 287 4.09 6.11 9.01
CA PHE A 287 4.96 6.99 9.78
C PHE A 287 6.35 6.96 9.17
N ALA A 288 7.04 8.10 9.17
CA ALA A 288 8.41 8.20 8.69
C ALA A 288 9.20 9.21 9.52
N ARG A 289 10.52 9.07 9.58
CA ARG A 289 11.38 10.10 10.18
C ARG A 289 11.25 11.42 9.40
N PRO A 290 11.42 12.60 10.05
CA PRO A 290 11.25 13.89 9.37
C PRO A 290 12.20 14.12 8.20
N ASP A 291 13.37 13.47 8.20
CA ASP A 291 14.37 13.51 7.15
C ASP A 291 14.12 12.50 6.01
N ASP A 292 13.13 11.63 6.13
CA ASP A 292 12.71 10.69 5.09
C ASP A 292 12.13 11.43 3.87
N ALA A 293 12.33 10.85 2.68
CA ALA A 293 11.82 11.38 1.42
C ALA A 293 10.30 11.61 1.41
N LEU A 294 9.50 10.74 2.04
CA LEU A 294 8.05 10.90 2.12
C LEU A 294 7.66 12.10 2.99
N ALA A 295 8.31 12.27 4.14
CA ALA A 295 8.06 13.38 5.05
C ALA A 295 8.37 14.72 4.37
N LYS A 296 9.54 14.80 3.72
CA LYS A 296 9.97 15.96 2.94
C LYS A 296 9.03 16.26 1.77
N ALA A 297 8.60 15.24 1.02
CA ALA A 297 7.66 15.39 -0.07
C ALA A 297 6.29 15.87 0.41
N GLN A 298 5.82 15.41 1.57
CA GLN A 298 4.57 15.86 2.14
C GLN A 298 4.61 17.34 2.51
N LEU A 299 5.67 17.77 3.19
CA LEU A 299 5.88 19.18 3.56
C LEU A 299 5.99 20.09 2.33
N ALA A 300 6.53 19.58 1.23
CA ALA A 300 6.64 20.30 -0.03
C ALA A 300 5.37 20.26 -0.90
N GLY A 301 4.28 19.62 -0.45
CA GLY A 301 3.06 19.47 -1.25
C GLY A 301 3.20 18.54 -2.47
N LYS A 302 4.16 17.60 -2.42
CA LYS A 302 4.55 16.70 -3.53
C LYS A 302 4.39 15.21 -3.23
N LEU A 303 3.96 14.84 -2.02
CA LEU A 303 3.65 13.47 -1.67
C LEU A 303 2.54 12.92 -2.56
N GLN A 304 2.70 11.70 -3.02
CA GLN A 304 1.70 11.03 -3.84
C GLN A 304 1.45 9.63 -3.30
N ARG A 305 0.42 8.98 -3.84
CA ARG A 305 0.04 7.62 -3.46
C ARG A 305 -0.32 6.79 -4.67
N ASN A 306 0.15 5.55 -4.72
CA ASN A 306 -0.28 4.54 -5.69
C ASN A 306 -0.66 3.24 -4.95
N PHE A 307 -0.84 2.13 -5.70
CA PHE A 307 -1.22 0.84 -5.13
C PHE A 307 -0.22 0.25 -4.12
N GLN A 308 1.06 0.66 -4.16
CA GLN A 308 2.08 0.23 -3.19
C GLN A 308 2.03 1.04 -1.89
N GLY A 309 1.41 2.23 -1.90
CA GLY A 309 1.40 3.14 -0.77
C GLY A 309 1.85 4.54 -1.16
N TYR A 310 2.39 5.28 -0.19
CA TYR A 310 2.92 6.61 -0.45
C TYR A 310 4.24 6.54 -1.22
N THR A 311 4.44 7.48 -2.14
CA THR A 311 5.60 7.53 -3.03
C THR A 311 5.94 8.97 -3.39
N THR A 312 7.17 9.16 -3.86
CA THR A 312 7.65 10.39 -4.49
C THR A 312 7.67 10.31 -6.03
N ALA A 313 7.28 9.18 -6.61
CA ALA A 313 7.57 8.80 -8.00
C ALA A 313 6.38 8.84 -8.98
N GLY A 314 5.32 9.62 -8.71
CA GLY A 314 4.14 9.65 -9.59
C GLY A 314 3.02 8.73 -9.11
N GLN A 315 1.78 9.25 -9.01
CA GLN A 315 0.59 8.42 -8.77
C GLN A 315 0.14 7.62 -10.02
N ASN A 316 0.30 8.18 -11.23
CA ASN A 316 -0.23 7.64 -12.50
C ASN A 316 0.87 7.13 -13.44
N ALA A 317 1.88 6.49 -12.89
CA ALA A 317 3.08 6.05 -13.61
C ALA A 317 3.58 4.69 -13.10
N LEU A 318 2.67 3.74 -12.81
CA LEU A 318 3.01 2.44 -12.24
C LEU A 318 2.67 1.30 -13.20
N ILE A 319 3.67 0.49 -13.56
CA ILE A 319 3.49 -0.81 -14.22
C ILE A 319 3.58 -1.91 -13.17
N GLY A 320 2.62 -2.84 -13.17
CA GLY A 320 2.62 -4.03 -12.35
C GLY A 320 2.82 -5.30 -13.17
N LEU A 321 3.79 -6.12 -12.78
CA LEU A 321 4.11 -7.41 -13.38
C LEU A 321 3.80 -8.56 -12.42
N GLY A 322 3.48 -9.72 -12.98
CA GLY A 322 3.14 -10.92 -12.25
C GLY A 322 1.65 -11.03 -11.91
N VAL A 323 1.26 -12.22 -11.47
CA VAL A 323 -0.09 -12.55 -11.00
C VAL A 323 -0.65 -11.49 -10.04
N SER A 324 -1.90 -11.10 -10.24
CA SER A 324 -2.71 -10.14 -9.48
C SER A 324 -2.25 -8.67 -9.51
N SER A 325 -1.08 -8.38 -10.07
CA SER A 325 -0.53 -7.03 -10.13
C SER A 325 -1.48 -6.05 -10.80
N ILE A 326 -1.45 -4.81 -10.32
CA ILE A 326 -2.25 -3.71 -10.87
C ILE A 326 -1.29 -2.66 -11.40
N SER A 327 -1.53 -2.25 -12.64
CA SER A 327 -0.91 -1.09 -13.26
C SER A 327 -1.85 0.10 -13.23
N GLN A 328 -1.29 1.30 -13.14
CA GLN A 328 -2.00 2.56 -13.24
C GLN A 328 -1.13 3.57 -13.98
N VAL A 329 -1.48 3.84 -15.23
CA VAL A 329 -0.71 4.72 -16.11
C VAL A 329 -1.65 5.68 -16.84
N ASN A 330 -1.39 6.98 -16.75
CA ASN A 330 -2.12 8.03 -17.48
C ASN A 330 -3.67 7.93 -17.40
N GLY A 331 -4.20 7.51 -16.23
CA GLY A 331 -5.64 7.34 -16.02
C GLY A 331 -6.23 6.07 -16.65
N VAL A 332 -5.41 5.08 -16.97
CA VAL A 332 -5.84 3.73 -17.31
C VAL A 332 -5.31 2.78 -16.23
N LEU A 333 -6.21 1.96 -15.67
CA LEU A 333 -5.89 0.93 -14.69
C LEU A 333 -6.14 -0.43 -15.31
N TRP A 334 -5.24 -1.38 -15.09
CA TRP A 334 -5.45 -2.76 -15.49
C TRP A 334 -4.83 -3.72 -14.48
N GLN A 335 -5.49 -4.85 -14.27
CA GLN A 335 -5.09 -5.87 -13.32
C GLN A 335 -4.83 -7.18 -14.04
N ASN A 336 -3.65 -7.74 -13.76
CA ASN A 336 -3.29 -9.09 -14.19
C ASN A 336 -4.17 -10.14 -13.50
N SER A 337 -4.27 -11.32 -14.11
CA SER A 337 -5.06 -12.42 -13.58
C SER A 337 -4.71 -12.72 -12.12
N LYS A 338 -5.73 -12.90 -11.28
CA LYS A 338 -5.54 -13.17 -9.84
C LYS A 338 -5.13 -14.61 -9.54
N GLU A 339 -5.34 -15.50 -10.48
CA GLU A 339 -5.02 -16.92 -10.37
C GLU A 339 -3.81 -17.25 -11.23
N LEU A 340 -2.88 -18.04 -10.70
CA LEU A 340 -1.66 -18.42 -11.42
C LEU A 340 -1.97 -19.15 -12.75
N SER A 341 -3.03 -19.96 -12.78
CA SER A 341 -3.43 -20.68 -14.00
C SER A 341 -3.83 -19.73 -15.12
N GLY A 342 -4.62 -18.69 -14.82
CA GLY A 342 -5.02 -17.67 -15.77
C GLY A 342 -3.83 -16.83 -16.23
N TYR A 343 -2.95 -16.46 -15.30
CA TYR A 343 -1.70 -15.76 -15.60
C TYR A 343 -0.80 -16.57 -16.55
N TYR A 344 -0.52 -17.84 -16.24
CA TYR A 344 0.32 -18.68 -17.09
C TYR A 344 -0.30 -18.97 -18.46
N ALA A 345 -1.63 -19.16 -18.53
CA ALA A 345 -2.31 -19.41 -19.79
C ALA A 345 -2.18 -18.22 -20.76
N ALA A 346 -2.32 -16.98 -20.27
CA ALA A 346 -2.13 -15.79 -21.08
C ALA A 346 -0.68 -15.63 -21.58
N ILE A 347 0.29 -15.86 -20.69
CA ILE A 347 1.72 -15.79 -21.04
C ILE A 347 2.09 -16.86 -22.08
N ALA A 348 1.59 -18.10 -21.94
CA ALA A 348 1.81 -19.16 -22.91
C ALA A 348 1.20 -18.85 -24.30
N ALA A 349 0.20 -17.97 -24.35
CA ALA A 349 -0.39 -17.47 -25.59
C ALA A 349 0.29 -16.19 -26.11
N SER A 350 1.42 -15.78 -25.51
CA SER A 350 2.14 -14.52 -25.82
C SER A 350 1.25 -13.28 -25.69
N GLN A 351 0.35 -13.27 -24.70
CA GLN A 351 -0.57 -12.16 -24.43
C GLN A 351 -0.29 -11.56 -23.05
N LEU A 352 -0.55 -10.26 -22.90
CA LEU A 352 -0.51 -9.63 -21.58
C LEU A 352 -1.58 -10.30 -20.69
N PRO A 353 -1.25 -10.66 -19.44
CA PRO A 353 -2.13 -11.44 -18.57
C PRO A 353 -3.25 -10.60 -17.93
N VAL A 354 -3.78 -9.60 -18.65
CA VAL A 354 -4.78 -8.65 -18.16
C VAL A 354 -6.15 -9.32 -18.08
N GLU A 355 -6.70 -9.40 -16.86
CA GLU A 355 -8.03 -9.95 -16.58
C GLU A 355 -9.11 -8.88 -16.67
N ARG A 356 -8.78 -7.64 -16.25
CA ARG A 356 -9.75 -6.54 -16.15
C ARG A 356 -9.07 -5.19 -16.07
N GLY A 357 -9.79 -4.15 -16.48
CA GLY A 357 -9.28 -2.78 -16.49
C GLY A 357 -10.37 -1.72 -16.41
N PHE A 358 -9.93 -0.47 -16.41
CA PHE A 358 -10.79 0.71 -16.35
C PHE A 358 -10.06 1.94 -16.89
N SER A 359 -10.74 2.74 -17.71
CA SER A 359 -10.23 4.02 -18.19
C SER A 359 -11.01 5.16 -17.59
N LEU A 360 -10.29 6.05 -16.93
CA LEU A 360 -10.86 7.17 -16.20
C LEU A 360 -11.47 8.17 -17.18
N SER A 361 -12.72 8.55 -16.91
CA SER A 361 -13.33 9.73 -17.50
C SER A 361 -12.66 11.02 -17.01
N ALA A 362 -13.02 12.17 -17.58
CA ALA A 362 -12.55 13.46 -17.10
C ALA A 362 -12.95 13.71 -15.63
N ASP A 363 -14.18 13.33 -15.25
CA ASP A 363 -14.66 13.41 -13.86
C ASP A 363 -13.84 12.50 -12.94
N ASP A 364 -13.52 11.28 -13.39
CA ASP A 364 -12.74 10.36 -12.58
C ASP A 364 -11.32 10.85 -12.31
N LYS A 365 -10.66 11.42 -13.33
CA LYS A 365 -9.31 12.00 -13.19
C LYS A 365 -9.33 13.16 -12.19
N LEU A 366 -10.36 14.00 -12.27
CA LEU A 366 -10.56 15.13 -11.38
C LEU A 366 -10.77 14.66 -9.93
N ARG A 367 -11.68 13.71 -9.70
CA ARG A 367 -11.93 13.13 -8.36
C ARG A 367 -10.72 12.39 -7.81
N ALA A 368 -9.99 11.66 -8.65
CA ALA A 368 -8.75 10.99 -8.25
C ALA A 368 -7.71 12.00 -7.76
N ALA A 369 -7.53 13.12 -8.46
CA ALA A 369 -6.61 14.17 -8.04
C ALA A 369 -7.03 14.83 -6.73
N LEU A 370 -8.34 15.11 -6.56
CA LEU A 370 -8.88 15.66 -5.32
C LEU A 370 -8.65 14.72 -4.13
N ILE A 371 -9.04 13.45 -4.26
CA ILE A 371 -8.90 12.44 -3.21
C ILE A 371 -7.42 12.23 -2.87
N SER A 372 -6.55 12.18 -3.90
CA SER A 372 -5.10 12.09 -3.71
C SER A 372 -4.56 13.25 -2.89
N GLN A 373 -4.99 14.48 -3.19
CA GLN A 373 -4.59 15.67 -2.46
C GLN A 373 -5.01 15.61 -0.99
N LEU A 374 -6.28 15.28 -0.70
CA LEU A 374 -6.77 15.20 0.67
C LEU A 374 -6.09 14.08 1.48
N ILE A 375 -5.83 12.92 0.86
CA ILE A 375 -5.16 11.80 1.52
C ILE A 375 -3.68 12.09 1.79
N CYS A 376 -2.98 12.76 0.87
CA CYS A 376 -1.55 13.02 0.99
C CYS A 376 -1.23 14.27 1.80
N HIS A 377 -2.07 15.31 1.74
CA HIS A 377 -1.75 16.63 2.28
C HIS A 377 -2.72 17.14 3.33
N PHE A 378 -3.88 16.49 3.51
CA PHE A 378 -4.91 16.92 4.46
C PHE A 378 -5.45 18.33 4.19
N GLU A 379 -5.26 18.85 2.98
CA GLU A 379 -5.73 20.17 2.57
C GLU A 379 -5.95 20.22 1.06
N LEU A 380 -6.81 21.12 0.60
CA LEU A 380 -7.05 21.39 -0.81
C LEU A 380 -7.31 22.88 -1.01
N ASP A 381 -6.53 23.52 -1.86
CA ASP A 381 -6.76 24.88 -2.35
C ASP A 381 -7.78 24.84 -3.51
N LEU A 382 -8.96 25.43 -3.29
CA LEU A 382 -10.09 25.32 -4.20
C LEU A 382 -9.89 26.14 -5.47
N GLU A 383 -9.22 27.29 -5.39
CA GLU A 383 -8.98 28.15 -6.56
C GLU A 383 -7.97 27.50 -7.51
N THR A 384 -6.83 27.08 -6.98
CA THR A 384 -5.76 26.40 -7.73
C THR A 384 -6.30 25.13 -8.36
N PHE A 385 -7.04 24.32 -7.59
CA PHE A 385 -7.65 23.11 -8.10
C PHE A 385 -8.69 23.41 -9.19
N SER A 386 -9.58 24.38 -8.97
CA SER A 386 -10.59 24.77 -9.96
C SER A 386 -9.97 25.28 -11.26
N ARG A 387 -8.90 26.07 -11.17
CA ARG A 387 -8.15 26.55 -12.35
C ARG A 387 -7.49 25.40 -13.10
N GLN A 388 -6.82 24.49 -12.39
CA GLN A 388 -6.16 23.33 -12.98
C GLN A 388 -7.16 22.46 -13.76
N TRP A 389 -8.35 22.25 -13.19
CA TRP A 389 -9.40 21.39 -13.76
C TRP A 389 -10.46 22.14 -14.56
N ARG A 390 -10.29 23.45 -14.77
CA ARG A 390 -11.19 24.34 -15.51
C ARG A 390 -12.64 24.28 -14.99
N LEU A 391 -12.82 24.24 -13.68
CA LEU A 391 -14.12 24.31 -13.04
C LEU A 391 -14.60 25.76 -12.98
N HIS A 392 -15.85 25.99 -13.40
CA HIS A 392 -16.51 27.31 -13.27
C HIS A 392 -16.95 27.63 -11.83
N GLY A 393 -17.02 26.62 -10.97
CA GLY A 393 -17.29 26.76 -9.54
C GLY A 393 -17.13 25.41 -8.82
N PHE A 394 -16.24 25.36 -7.84
CA PHE A 394 -15.92 24.10 -7.13
C PHE A 394 -17.17 23.49 -6.47
N TRP A 395 -17.86 24.27 -5.64
CA TRP A 395 -19.05 23.80 -4.92
C TRP A 395 -20.29 23.67 -5.81
N GLN A 396 -20.30 24.29 -6.98
CA GLN A 396 -21.34 24.00 -7.99
C GLN A 396 -21.14 22.57 -8.54
N TYR A 397 -19.90 22.17 -8.82
CA TYR A 397 -19.58 20.82 -9.29
C TYR A 397 -19.74 19.76 -8.20
N PHE A 398 -19.36 20.10 -6.96
CA PHE A 398 -19.33 19.20 -5.81
C PHE A 398 -20.46 19.46 -4.78
N ALA A 399 -21.61 19.97 -5.22
CA ALA A 399 -22.70 20.35 -4.32
C ALA A 399 -23.11 19.23 -3.35
N ARG A 400 -23.25 18.00 -3.85
CA ARG A 400 -23.56 16.82 -3.02
C ARG A 400 -22.46 16.48 -2.01
N ALA A 401 -21.19 16.70 -2.37
CA ALA A 401 -20.09 16.45 -1.46
C ALA A 401 -20.13 17.41 -0.27
N LEU A 402 -20.55 18.66 -0.48
CA LEU A 402 -20.71 19.63 0.60
C LEU A 402 -21.76 19.17 1.62
N GLU A 403 -22.91 18.68 1.14
CA GLU A 403 -23.96 18.09 2.00
C GLU A 403 -23.41 16.91 2.81
N HIS A 404 -22.62 16.03 2.18
CA HIS A 404 -22.00 14.90 2.86
C HIS A 404 -20.86 15.29 3.82
N LEU A 405 -20.22 16.44 3.63
CA LEU A 405 -19.17 16.95 4.53
C LEU A 405 -19.73 17.61 5.77
N GLN A 406 -20.98 18.11 5.72
CA GLN A 406 -21.62 18.83 6.83
C GLN A 406 -21.49 18.13 8.20
N PRO A 407 -21.73 16.81 8.34
CA PRO A 407 -21.57 16.14 9.63
C PRO A 407 -20.12 16.15 10.14
N PHE A 408 -19.13 16.10 9.23
CA PHE A 408 -17.71 16.15 9.59
C PHE A 408 -17.30 17.57 9.99
N MET A 409 -17.93 18.59 9.42
CA MET A 409 -17.72 19.99 9.82
C MET A 409 -18.26 20.25 11.23
N GLU A 410 -19.48 19.77 11.52
CA GLU A 410 -20.11 19.86 12.85
C GLU A 410 -19.29 19.15 13.93
N ASP A 411 -18.65 18.03 13.58
CA ASP A 411 -17.79 17.27 14.49
C ASP A 411 -16.33 17.79 14.53
N GLY A 412 -16.01 18.90 13.84
CA GLY A 412 -14.67 19.51 13.84
C GLY A 412 -13.58 18.67 13.17
N LEU A 413 -13.96 17.74 12.28
CA LEU A 413 -13.05 16.85 11.56
C LEU A 413 -12.56 17.48 10.24
N VAL A 414 -13.33 18.38 9.66
CA VAL A 414 -12.96 19.11 8.45
C VAL A 414 -13.43 20.55 8.56
N GLU A 415 -12.56 21.49 8.17
CA GLU A 415 -12.88 22.90 8.05
C GLU A 415 -13.01 23.24 6.57
N VAL A 416 -14.19 23.73 6.19
CA VAL A 416 -14.47 24.18 4.81
C VAL A 416 -14.57 25.69 4.81
N TYR A 417 -13.66 26.34 4.10
CA TYR A 417 -13.63 27.77 3.88
C TYR A 417 -14.00 28.10 2.42
N ALA A 418 -14.09 29.38 2.09
CA ALA A 418 -14.37 29.83 0.71
C ALA A 418 -13.30 29.34 -0.29
N GLU A 419 -12.03 29.34 0.10
CA GLU A 419 -10.89 29.09 -0.79
C GLU A 419 -10.18 27.76 -0.51
N ARG A 420 -10.49 27.07 0.60
CA ARG A 420 -9.79 25.84 0.98
C ARG A 420 -10.64 24.85 1.75
N ILE A 421 -10.28 23.57 1.65
CA ILE A 421 -10.68 22.50 2.57
C ILE A 421 -9.47 22.14 3.42
N HIS A 422 -9.64 22.02 4.74
CA HIS A 422 -8.59 21.58 5.66
C HIS A 422 -9.09 20.43 6.53
N VAL A 423 -8.43 19.28 6.46
CA VAL A 423 -8.70 18.14 7.36
C VAL A 423 -7.93 18.37 8.65
N THR A 424 -8.68 18.55 9.74
CA THR A 424 -8.09 18.87 11.05
C THR A 424 -7.25 17.71 11.57
N ALA A 425 -6.44 17.94 12.61
CA ALA A 425 -5.67 16.87 13.25
C ALA A 425 -6.55 15.69 13.70
N ALA A 426 -7.77 15.96 14.20
CA ALA A 426 -8.75 14.93 14.55
C ALA A 426 -9.35 14.24 13.31
N GLY A 427 -9.54 14.98 12.21
CA GLY A 427 -10.05 14.46 10.94
C GLY A 427 -9.10 13.52 10.20
N ARG A 428 -7.78 13.57 10.47
CA ARG A 428 -6.79 12.77 9.71
C ARG A 428 -7.04 11.26 9.78
N LEU A 429 -7.58 10.76 10.89
CA LEU A 429 -7.95 9.34 11.00
C LEU A 429 -9.16 8.97 10.16
N TRP A 430 -10.04 9.94 9.92
CA TRP A 430 -11.27 9.81 9.16
C TRP A 430 -11.10 10.26 7.71
N VAL A 431 -9.87 10.53 7.25
CA VAL A 431 -9.59 11.06 5.91
C VAL A 431 -10.20 10.20 4.79
N ARG A 432 -10.28 8.88 4.99
CA ARG A 432 -10.94 7.95 4.05
C ARG A 432 -12.44 8.21 3.97
N SER A 433 -13.10 8.41 5.11
CA SER A 433 -14.54 8.73 5.18
C SER A 433 -14.83 10.12 4.61
N ILE A 434 -13.93 11.09 4.84
CA ILE A 434 -14.02 12.44 4.26
C ILE A 434 -13.85 12.39 2.73
N CYS A 435 -12.89 11.62 2.22
CA CYS A 435 -12.69 11.44 0.78
C CYS A 435 -13.89 10.77 0.11
N ALA A 436 -14.60 9.90 0.84
CA ALA A 436 -15.81 9.24 0.33
C ALA A 436 -16.96 10.19 0.01
N CYS A 437 -16.97 11.40 0.59
CA CYS A 437 -17.92 12.45 0.21
C CYS A 437 -17.77 12.87 -1.26
N PHE A 438 -16.59 12.67 -1.87
CA PHE A 438 -16.27 13.02 -3.25
C PHE A 438 -16.34 11.84 -4.23
N ASP A 439 -16.68 10.64 -3.76
CA ASP A 439 -16.70 9.42 -4.57
C ASP A 439 -18.01 9.28 -5.34
N ALA A 440 -17.93 9.26 -6.67
CA ALA A 440 -19.11 9.12 -7.53
C ALA A 440 -19.72 7.71 -7.53
N TYR A 441 -18.93 6.69 -7.17
CA TYR A 441 -19.33 5.29 -7.19
C TYR A 441 -19.86 4.80 -5.85
N LEU A 442 -19.72 5.60 -4.79
CA LEU A 442 -20.16 5.26 -3.45
C LEU A 442 -21.65 5.53 -3.24
N THR A 443 -22.49 4.89 -4.06
CA THR A 443 -23.96 4.92 -3.94
C THR A 443 -24.57 3.53 -3.82
N GLN A 444 -23.83 2.47 -4.18
CA GLN A 444 -24.20 1.05 -4.02
C GLN A 444 -22.96 0.18 -3.75
N GLY A 445 -23.00 -0.72 -2.75
CA GLY A 445 -21.94 -1.72 -2.53
C GLY A 445 -21.10 -1.58 -1.25
N GLN A 446 -21.52 -0.78 -0.27
CA GLN A 446 -20.82 -0.65 1.03
C GLN A 446 -20.52 -2.00 1.71
N GLN A 447 -21.35 -3.04 1.51
CA GLN A 447 -21.11 -4.36 2.11
C GLN A 447 -19.88 -5.11 1.55
N ARG A 448 -19.33 -4.72 0.39
CA ARG A 448 -18.14 -5.38 -0.19
C ARG A 448 -16.81 -4.84 0.35
N TYR A 449 -16.84 -3.75 1.09
CA TYR A 449 -15.66 -3.15 1.72
C TYR A 449 -15.50 -3.60 3.17
N SER A 450 -14.26 -3.65 3.66
CA SER A 450 -13.98 -3.76 5.10
C SER A 450 -14.32 -2.45 5.81
N LYS A 451 -14.54 -2.52 7.13
CA LYS A 451 -14.59 -1.33 7.99
C LYS A 451 -13.33 -0.47 7.84
N VAL A 452 -13.52 0.84 7.76
CA VAL A 452 -12.43 1.82 7.54
C VAL A 452 -11.49 1.88 8.76
N ILE A 453 -11.99 1.59 9.97
CA ILE A 453 -11.20 1.52 11.20
C ILE A 453 -11.26 0.12 11.83
#